data_AF-A0A6A4P114-F1
#
_entry.id   AF-A0A6A4P114-F1
#
_cell.length_a   1.000
_cell.length_b   1.000
_cell.length_c   1.000
_cell.angle_alpha   90.00
_cell.angle_beta   90.00
_cell.angle_gamma   90.00
#
_symmetry.space_group_name_H-M   'P 1'
#
loop_
_entity.id
_entity.type
_entity.pdbx_description
1 polymer ?
#
loop_
_entity_poly.entity_id
_entity_poly.type
_entity_poly.pdbx_seq_one_letter_code
_entity_poly.pdbx_strand_id
1 'polypeptide(L)'
;MPVFDMIETLMVKQLNFKPTRMLRFIVRHVYVAFTMFVGITFPFFGGLLGFFGGLVFAPTTYFLPCIMWLTIYKPRKLSISWLTNWICIIIGVLLMILSPIGGLRSIILNAKTYGFYQ
;
A
#
# COMPACT_ATOMS: atom_id res chain seq x y z
N MET A 1 -11.12 6.31 10.57
CA MET A 1 -10.38 5.73 9.42
C MET A 1 -9.88 4.39 9.93
N PRO A 2 -9.96 3.33 9.13
CA PRO A 2 -9.76 1.95 9.61
C PRO A 2 -8.45 1.75 10.39
N VAL A 3 -7.37 2.46 10.03
CA VAL A 3 -6.09 2.42 10.75
C VAL A 3 -6.18 2.99 12.16
N PHE A 4 -6.84 4.14 12.34
CA PHE A 4 -7.06 4.74 13.66
C PHE A 4 -7.92 3.83 14.55
N ASP A 5 -9.00 3.31 13.98
CA ASP A 5 -9.94 2.47 14.71
C ASP A 5 -9.26 1.13 15.08
N MET A 6 -8.31 0.63 14.26
CA MET A 6 -7.47 -0.54 14.58
C MET A 6 -6.46 -0.26 15.70
N ILE A 7 -5.79 0.90 15.68
CA ILE A 7 -4.84 1.30 16.74
C ILE A 7 -5.58 1.51 18.07
N GLU A 8 -6.75 2.15 18.05
CA GLU A 8 -7.60 2.30 19.23
C GLU A 8 -8.04 0.94 19.77
N THR A 9 -8.45 0.01 18.88
CA THR A 9 -8.82 -1.35 19.26
C THR A 9 -7.65 -2.13 19.85
N LEU A 10 -6.44 -1.98 19.31
CA LEU A 10 -5.21 -2.57 19.88
C LEU A 10 -4.94 -2.00 21.28
N MET A 11 -5.03 -0.69 21.47
CA MET A 11 -4.80 -0.07 22.78
C MET A 11 -5.84 -0.47 23.83
N VAL A 12 -7.11 -0.62 23.42
CA VAL A 12 -8.18 -1.03 24.34
C VAL A 12 -8.11 -2.52 24.66
N LYS A 13 -7.90 -3.39 23.65
CA LYS A 13 -7.95 -4.85 23.82
C LYS A 13 -6.63 -5.48 24.26
N GLN A 14 -5.49 -4.96 23.83
CA GLN A 14 -4.16 -5.52 24.17
C GLN A 14 -3.51 -4.79 25.34
N LEU A 15 -3.70 -3.47 25.45
CA LEU A 15 -3.08 -2.63 26.48
C LEU A 15 -4.04 -2.22 27.63
N ASN A 16 -5.28 -2.75 27.65
CA ASN A 16 -6.29 -2.54 28.71
C ASN A 16 -6.61 -1.06 29.04
N PHE A 17 -6.48 -0.15 28.07
CA PHE A 17 -6.89 1.24 28.28
C PHE A 17 -8.42 1.40 28.22
N LYS A 18 -8.97 2.27 29.08
CA LYS A 18 -10.40 2.61 29.04
C LYS A 18 -10.70 3.44 27.79
N PRO A 19 -11.72 3.06 26.98
CA PRO A 19 -12.10 3.82 25.79
C PRO A 19 -12.70 5.16 26.21
N THR A 20 -11.89 6.21 26.14
CA THR A 20 -12.24 7.56 26.61
C THR A 20 -12.05 8.54 25.46
N ARG A 21 -12.87 9.61 25.39
CA ARG A 21 -12.70 10.66 24.36
C ARG A 21 -11.29 11.26 24.33
N MET A 22 -10.64 11.36 25.50
CA MET A 22 -9.24 11.80 25.61
C MET A 22 -8.24 10.84 24.97
N LEU A 23 -8.42 9.52 25.13
CA LEU A 23 -7.57 8.51 24.49
C LEU A 23 -7.63 8.64 22.97
N ARG A 24 -8.84 8.78 22.42
CA ARG A 24 -9.04 8.96 20.98
C ARG A 24 -8.38 10.24 20.44
N PHE A 25 -8.40 11.32 21.24
CA PHE A 25 -7.75 12.58 20.89
C PHE A 25 -6.23 12.42 20.85
N ILE A 26 -5.64 11.81 21.89
CA ILE A 26 -4.19 11.58 21.98
C ILE A 26 -3.72 10.69 20.84
N VAL A 27 -4.37 9.54 20.61
CA VAL A 27 -3.99 8.59 19.54
C VAL A 27 -3.98 9.28 18.17
N ARG A 28 -4.97 10.14 17.90
CA ARG A 28 -5.06 10.86 16.63
C ARG A 28 -3.93 11.87 16.47
N HIS A 29 -3.64 12.67 17.49
CA HIS A 29 -2.57 13.67 17.43
C HIS A 29 -1.18 13.03 17.37
N VAL A 30 -0.93 11.98 18.14
CA VAL A 30 0.35 11.24 18.10
C VAL A 30 0.57 10.60 16.74
N TYR A 31 -0.46 9.98 16.16
CA TYR A 31 -0.34 9.42 14.81
C TYR A 31 -0.04 10.49 13.76
N VAL A 32 -0.76 11.61 13.78
CA VAL A 32 -0.53 12.71 12.82
C VAL A 32 0.88 13.27 12.99
N ALA A 33 1.32 13.56 14.22
CA ALA A 33 2.67 14.04 14.50
C ALA A 33 3.74 13.05 14.04
N PHE A 34 3.55 11.75 14.28
CA PHE A 34 4.47 10.70 13.83
C PHE A 34 4.55 10.63 12.31
N THR A 35 3.41 10.59 11.61
CA THR A 35 3.39 10.55 10.14
C THR A 35 4.00 11.81 9.51
N MET A 36 3.79 12.99 10.13
CA MET A 36 4.41 14.24 9.70
C MET A 36 5.93 14.20 9.88
N PHE A 37 6.42 13.73 11.03
CA PHE A 37 7.84 13.58 11.30
C PHE A 37 8.50 12.63 10.29
N VAL A 38 7.93 11.44 10.09
CA VAL A 38 8.43 10.45 9.11
C VAL A 38 8.42 11.03 7.69
N GLY A 39 7.39 11.78 7.30
CA GLY A 39 7.30 12.41 5.98
C GLY A 39 8.39 13.47 5.73
N ILE A 40 8.78 14.21 6.77
CA ILE A 40 9.86 15.20 6.67
C ILE A 40 11.24 14.51 6.64
N THR A 41 11.44 13.46 7.44
CA THR A 41 12.73 12.75 7.51
C THR A 41 13.01 11.88 6.26
N PHE A 42 11.98 11.33 5.62
CA PHE A 42 12.13 10.43 4.48
C PHE A 42 11.48 11.02 3.21
N PRO A 43 12.21 11.85 2.42
CA PRO A 43 11.69 12.40 1.16
C PRO A 43 11.48 11.31 0.09
N PHE A 44 11.99 10.09 0.32
CA PHE A 44 11.93 8.95 -0.60
C PHE A 44 10.57 8.22 -0.56
N PHE A 45 9.63 8.69 0.25
CA PHE A 45 8.35 8.02 0.50
C PHE A 45 7.56 7.74 -0.79
N GLY A 46 7.65 8.62 -1.79
CA GLY A 46 7.04 8.41 -3.11
C GLY A 46 7.64 7.20 -3.86
N GLY A 47 8.97 7.02 -3.80
CA GLY A 47 9.64 5.85 -4.38
C GLY A 47 9.31 4.56 -3.62
N LEU A 48 9.19 4.65 -2.30
CA LEU A 48 8.80 3.54 -1.43
C LEU A 48 7.34 3.10 -1.66
N LEU A 49 6.43 4.06 -1.83
CA LEU A 49 5.03 3.82 -2.19
C LEU A 49 4.92 3.18 -3.58
N GLY A 50 5.74 3.60 -4.55
CA GLY A 50 5.85 2.92 -5.84
C GLY A 50 6.30 1.47 -5.66
N PHE A 51 7.39 1.24 -4.92
CA PHE A 51 7.92 -0.11 -4.70
C PHE A 51 6.91 -1.07 -4.05
N PHE A 52 6.32 -0.69 -2.91
CA PHE A 52 5.33 -1.54 -2.22
C PHE A 52 3.97 -1.56 -2.94
N GLY A 53 3.60 -0.48 -3.62
CA GLY A 53 2.45 -0.41 -4.53
C GLY A 53 2.52 -1.46 -5.62
N GLY A 54 3.68 -1.57 -6.28
CA GLY A 54 3.97 -2.58 -7.28
C GLY A 54 3.95 -4.01 -6.73
N LEU A 55 4.66 -4.25 -5.62
CA LEU A 55 4.86 -5.61 -5.11
C LEU A 55 3.66 -6.20 -4.36
N VAL A 56 2.85 -5.38 -3.71
CA VAL A 56 1.80 -5.89 -2.79
C VAL A 56 0.40 -5.49 -3.26
N PHE A 57 0.23 -4.26 -3.72
CA PHE A 57 -1.07 -3.79 -4.20
C PHE A 57 -1.39 -4.30 -5.60
N ALA A 58 -0.44 -4.26 -6.54
CA ALA A 58 -0.71 -4.75 -7.89
C ALA A 58 -1.15 -6.24 -7.91
N PRO A 59 -0.60 -7.11 -7.05
CA PRO A 59 -1.12 -8.45 -6.87
C PRO A 59 -2.56 -8.59 -6.44
N THR A 60 -2.86 -7.88 -5.37
CA THR A 60 -4.08 -8.08 -4.60
C THR A 60 -5.27 -7.43 -5.30
N THR A 61 -5.04 -6.42 -6.14
CA THR A 61 -6.11 -5.70 -6.84
C THR A 61 -6.28 -6.10 -8.30
N TYR A 62 -5.19 -6.39 -9.04
CA TYR A 62 -5.29 -6.63 -10.49
C TYR A 62 -5.26 -8.12 -10.84
N PHE A 63 -4.33 -8.92 -10.31
CA PHE A 63 -4.24 -10.32 -10.75
C PHE A 63 -5.09 -11.29 -9.92
N LEU A 64 -5.11 -11.16 -8.58
CA LEU A 64 -5.80 -12.10 -7.69
C LEU A 64 -7.30 -12.22 -7.99
N PRO A 65 -8.09 -11.12 -8.03
CA PRO A 65 -9.51 -11.22 -8.29
C PRO A 65 -9.81 -11.70 -9.72
N CYS A 66 -8.99 -11.33 -10.71
CA CYS A 66 -9.16 -11.77 -12.09
C CYS A 66 -8.93 -13.30 -12.23
N ILE A 67 -7.92 -13.85 -11.55
CA ILE A 67 -7.65 -15.30 -11.53
C ILE A 67 -8.75 -16.05 -10.78
N MET A 68 -9.19 -15.53 -9.62
CA MET A 68 -10.30 -16.10 -8.86
C MET A 68 -11.59 -16.13 -9.69
N TRP A 69 -11.89 -15.05 -10.40
CA TRP A 69 -13.06 -14.97 -11.28
C TRP A 69 -12.98 -16.00 -12.43
N LEU A 70 -11.83 -16.12 -13.10
CA LEU A 70 -11.65 -17.08 -14.19
C LEU A 70 -11.81 -18.53 -13.72
N THR A 71 -11.32 -18.86 -12.53
CA THR A 71 -11.36 -20.21 -11.96
C THR A 71 -12.76 -20.60 -11.50
N ILE A 72 -13.52 -19.66 -10.90
CA ILE A 72 -14.89 -19.90 -10.42
C ILE A 72 -15.89 -19.97 -11.59
N TYR A 73 -15.89 -18.97 -12.48
CA TYR A 73 -16.96 -18.82 -13.48
C TYR A 73 -16.72 -19.64 -14.76
N LYS A 74 -15.49 -20.08 -15.02
CA LYS A 74 -15.06 -20.81 -16.24
C LYS A 74 -15.71 -20.25 -17.53
N PRO A 75 -15.52 -18.95 -17.85
CA PRO A 75 -16.14 -18.34 -19.01
C PRO A 75 -15.66 -18.98 -20.32
N ARG A 76 -16.49 -18.93 -21.38
CA ARG A 76 -16.12 -19.46 -22.70
C ARG A 76 -14.82 -18.81 -23.19
N LYS A 77 -13.87 -19.63 -23.64
CA LYS A 77 -12.62 -19.18 -24.25
C LYS A 77 -12.98 -18.29 -25.45
N LEU A 78 -12.45 -17.05 -25.50
CA LEU A 78 -12.79 -15.94 -26.44
C LEU A 78 -13.98 -15.04 -26.13
N SER A 79 -14.64 -15.16 -24.97
CA SER A 79 -15.57 -14.10 -24.54
C SER A 79 -14.82 -12.80 -24.22
N ILE A 80 -15.44 -11.63 -24.46
CA ILE A 80 -14.89 -10.31 -24.11
C ILE A 80 -14.44 -10.29 -22.64
N SER A 81 -15.22 -10.87 -21.73
CA SER A 81 -14.88 -10.96 -20.31
C SER A 81 -13.63 -11.81 -20.04
N TRP A 82 -13.36 -12.84 -20.86
CA TRP A 82 -12.16 -13.66 -20.73
C TRP A 82 -10.92 -12.90 -21.20
N LEU A 83 -11.03 -12.16 -22.31
CA LEU A 83 -9.94 -11.33 -22.82
C LEU A 83 -9.59 -10.18 -21.86
N THR A 84 -10.60 -9.46 -21.33
CA THR A 84 -10.38 -8.37 -20.37
C THR A 84 -9.67 -8.84 -19.11
N ASN A 85 -10.08 -9.98 -18.53
CA ASN A 85 -9.42 -10.54 -17.35
C ASN A 85 -7.96 -10.92 -17.63
N TRP A 86 -7.67 -11.51 -18.79
CA TRP A 86 -6.29 -11.82 -19.19
C TRP A 86 -5.43 -10.57 -19.37
N ILE A 87 -5.97 -9.52 -20.00
CA ILE A 87 -5.28 -8.24 -20.14
C ILE A 87 -4.98 -7.64 -18.74
N CYS A 88 -5.94 -7.66 -17.82
CA CYS A 88 -5.74 -7.18 -16.45
C CYS A 88 -4.64 -7.96 -15.70
N ILE A 89 -4.55 -9.28 -15.90
CA ILE A 89 -3.48 -10.10 -15.32
C ILE A 89 -2.12 -9.70 -15.90
N ILE A 90 -2.01 -9.56 -17.23
CA ILE A 90 -0.76 -9.18 -17.90
C ILE A 90 -0.32 -7.78 -17.44
N ILE A 91 -1.23 -6.81 -17.40
CA ILE A 91 -0.94 -5.45 -16.91
C ILE A 91 -0.53 -5.50 -15.43
N GLY A 92 -1.21 -6.29 -14.60
CA GLY A 92 -0.87 -6.46 -13.18
C GLY A 92 0.54 -7.00 -12.98
N VAL A 93 0.95 -8.00 -13.77
CA VAL A 93 2.31 -8.57 -13.74
C VAL A 93 3.35 -7.56 -14.22
N LEU A 94 3.06 -6.81 -15.29
CA LEU A 94 3.94 -5.74 -15.76
C LEU A 94 4.12 -4.66 -14.69
N LEU A 95 3.04 -4.23 -14.02
CA LEU A 95 3.11 -3.28 -12.92
C LEU A 95 3.93 -3.82 -11.74
N MET A 96 3.79 -5.10 -11.42
CA MET A 96 4.57 -5.76 -10.36
C MET A 96 6.08 -5.74 -10.62
N ILE A 97 6.53 -5.74 -11.89
CA ILE A 97 7.95 -5.71 -12.25
C ILE A 97 8.45 -4.27 -12.42
N LEU A 98 7.70 -3.44 -13.15
CA LEU A 98 8.12 -2.08 -13.50
C LEU A 98 8.11 -1.14 -12.30
N SER A 99 7.14 -1.30 -11.40
CA SER A 99 6.95 -0.39 -10.27
C SER A 99 8.05 -0.51 -9.20
N PRO A 100 8.56 -1.71 -8.85
CA PRO A 100 9.74 -1.85 -8.01
C PRO A 100 11.01 -1.30 -8.63
N ILE A 101 11.21 -1.47 -9.93
CA ILE A 101 12.38 -0.93 -10.65
C ILE A 101 12.35 0.61 -10.61
N GLY A 102 11.19 1.21 -10.91
CA GLY A 102 11.00 2.66 -10.84
C GLY A 102 11.13 3.22 -9.42
N GLY A 103 10.56 2.51 -8.44
CA GLY A 103 10.67 2.84 -7.02
C GLY A 103 12.11 2.82 -6.53
N LEU A 104 12.84 1.73 -6.80
CA LEU A 104 14.26 1.60 -6.46
C LEU A 104 15.12 2.67 -7.12
N ARG A 105 14.93 2.95 -8.42
CA ARG A 105 15.65 4.01 -9.12
C ARG A 105 15.40 5.37 -8.48
N SER A 106 14.15 5.69 -8.14
CA SER A 106 13.80 6.94 -7.47
C SER A 106 14.43 7.04 -6.09
N ILE A 107 14.44 5.94 -5.31
CA ILE A 107 15.10 5.88 -4.01
C ILE A 107 16.61 6.13 -4.16
N ILE A 108 17.28 5.47 -5.11
CA ILE A 108 18.73 5.61 -5.33
C ILE A 108 19.10 7.04 -5.75
N LEU A 109 18.35 7.64 -6.68
CA LEU A 109 18.61 9.01 -7.15
C LEU A 109 18.42 10.02 -6.03
N ASN A 110 17.31 9.93 -5.29
CA ASN A 110 17.05 10.83 -4.18
C ASN A 110 18.06 10.59 -3.03
N ALA A 111 18.41 9.35 -2.70
CA ALA A 111 19.40 9.03 -1.67
C ALA A 111 20.81 9.54 -2.00
N LYS A 112 21.19 9.58 -3.29
CA LYS A 112 22.49 10.10 -3.73
C LYS A 112 22.61 11.62 -3.59
N THR A 113 21.48 12.33 -3.66
CA THR A 113 21.41 13.80 -3.52
C THR A 113 21.10 14.23 -2.08
N TYR A 114 20.70 13.31 -1.22
CA TYR A 114 20.27 13.63 0.14
C TYR A 114 21.45 13.71 1.12
N GLY A 115 21.91 14.93 1.39
CA GLY A 115 22.64 15.24 2.62
C GLY A 115 21.64 15.24 3.78
N PHE A 116 21.77 14.27 4.70
CA PHE A 116 20.79 14.01 5.76
C PHE A 116 20.54 15.21 6.71
N TYR A 117 21.36 16.26 6.64
CA TYR A 117 21.21 17.52 7.37
C TYR A 117 22.08 18.62 6.74
N GLN A 118 21.61 19.26 5.67
CA GLN A 118 22.16 20.53 5.18
C GLN A 118 21.03 21.46 4.75
#